data_AF-A0A4C1Y6N0-F1
#
_entry.id   AF-A0A4C1Y6N0-F1
#
_cell.length_a   1.000
_cell.length_b   1.000
_cell.length_c   1.000
_cell.angle_alpha   90.00
_cell.angle_beta   90.00
_cell.angle_gamma   90.00
#
_symmetry.space_group_name_H-M   'P 1'
#
loop_
_entity.id
_entity.type
_entity.pdbx_description
1 polymer ?
#
loop_
_entity_poly.entity_id
_entity_poly.type
_entity_poly.pdbx_seq_one_letter_code
_entity_poly.pdbx_strand_id
1 'polypeptide(L)'
;MRGAWAGRGGERQSPGRLEPGMCHFSLRTSLCLFTFIVVYRTVAAVERRGEMIVRILELRQIGRNNVEAAKKFFQLQDSRHIVQLVEIVKRPGQTLGLYIREGDGGARADGVFISRIALESAVYNSGCLKVGDEILAVNLVDVRRMSLDDVVIIMSIPRRLLLCTRQRKGMRNGYW
;
A
#
# COMPACT_ATOMS: atom_id res chain seq x y z
N MET A 1 36.26 50.11 -7.60
CA MET A 1 36.37 51.18 -6.58
C MET A 1 35.11 51.15 -5.71
N ARG A 2 35.28 51.52 -4.44
CA ARG A 2 34.41 51.30 -3.28
C ARG A 2 32.96 51.80 -3.44
N GLY A 3 32.03 51.08 -2.80
CA GLY A 3 30.71 51.59 -2.45
C GLY A 3 30.21 50.86 -1.21
N ALA A 4 30.62 51.34 -0.03
CA ALA A 4 30.14 50.89 1.26
C ALA A 4 28.87 51.68 1.64
N TRP A 5 27.84 51.00 2.14
CA TRP A 5 26.69 51.60 2.81
C TRP A 5 26.60 51.06 4.24
N ALA A 6 26.42 51.97 5.19
CA ALA A 6 26.29 51.73 6.61
C ALA A 6 24.84 51.91 7.07
N GLY A 7 24.39 51.11 8.04
CA GLY A 7 23.17 51.32 8.82
C GLY A 7 22.91 50.08 9.68
N ARG A 8 23.29 50.07 10.97
CA ARG A 8 22.59 50.55 12.19
C ARG A 8 21.40 49.69 12.64
N GLY A 9 21.48 49.23 13.90
CA GLY A 9 20.38 48.81 14.78
C GLY A 9 19.83 47.42 14.46
N GLY A 10 19.77 46.43 15.35
CA GLY A 10 19.61 46.49 16.78
C GLY A 10 18.24 45.93 17.14
N GLU A 11 18.09 44.60 17.19
CA GLU A 11 17.02 43.95 17.96
C GLU A 11 17.39 42.47 18.20
N ARG A 12 17.81 42.14 19.43
CA ARG A 12 17.93 40.77 19.90
C ARG A 12 16.52 40.28 20.23
N GLN A 13 15.90 39.52 19.32
CA GLN A 13 14.70 38.75 19.63
C GLN A 13 15.10 37.50 20.42
N SER A 14 14.62 37.42 21.66
CA SER A 14 14.63 36.22 22.50
C SER A 14 13.80 35.11 21.84
N PRO A 15 14.22 33.84 21.89
CA PRO A 15 13.40 32.75 21.38
C PRO A 15 12.20 32.56 22.32
N GLY A 16 11.00 32.78 21.77
CA GLY A 16 9.74 32.50 22.43
C GLY A 16 9.68 31.05 22.90
N ARG A 17 9.47 30.89 24.20
CA ARG A 17 9.14 29.63 24.88
C ARG A 17 7.80 29.14 24.32
N LEU A 18 7.82 28.01 23.61
CA LEU A 18 6.61 27.32 23.17
C LEU A 18 5.95 26.68 24.39
N GLU A 19 4.86 27.28 24.88
CA GLU A 19 3.96 26.67 25.86
C GLU A 19 3.18 25.54 25.17
N PRO A 20 3.21 24.28 25.66
CA PRO A 20 2.43 23.19 25.10
C PRO A 20 0.96 23.35 25.54
N GLY A 21 0.17 24.03 24.71
CA GLY A 21 -1.28 24.03 24.82
C GLY A 21 -1.84 22.61 24.70
N MET A 22 -2.40 22.10 25.79
CA MET A 22 -3.18 20.87 25.85
C MET A 22 -4.40 21.00 24.92
N CYS A 23 -4.29 20.45 23.71
CA CYS A 23 -5.44 20.25 22.83
C CYS A 23 -6.31 19.12 23.40
N HIS A 24 -7.43 19.49 24.00
CA HIS A 24 -8.50 18.58 24.41
C HIS A 24 -9.04 17.84 23.17
N PHE A 25 -8.54 16.64 22.92
CA PHE A 25 -8.86 15.86 21.73
C PHE A 25 -10.18 15.09 21.94
N SER A 26 -11.24 15.58 21.31
CA SER A 26 -12.55 14.92 21.24
C SER A 26 -12.42 13.47 20.74
N LEU A 27 -13.06 12.53 21.44
CA LEU A 27 -12.97 11.08 21.22
C LEU A 27 -13.51 10.58 19.86
N ARG A 28 -14.06 11.45 19.01
CA ARG A 28 -14.51 11.07 17.65
C ARG A 28 -13.39 11.10 16.60
N THR A 29 -12.26 11.72 16.91
CA THR A 29 -11.11 11.86 15.99
C THR A 29 -10.10 10.71 16.10
N SER A 30 -10.25 9.86 17.13
CA SER A 30 -9.25 8.87 17.53
C SER A 30 -8.96 7.83 16.44
N LEU A 31 -9.97 7.26 15.78
CA LEU A 31 -9.78 6.27 14.71
C LEU A 31 -9.09 6.84 13.45
N CYS A 32 -9.36 8.10 13.11
CA CYS A 32 -8.76 8.73 11.93
C CYS A 32 -7.28 9.04 12.18
N LEU A 33 -6.96 9.59 13.35
CA LEU A 33 -5.57 9.78 13.79
C LEU A 33 -4.83 8.48 14.00
N PHE A 34 -5.49 7.43 14.50
CA PHE A 34 -4.84 6.13 14.67
C PHE A 34 -4.48 5.52 13.32
N THR A 35 -5.39 5.56 12.34
CA THR A 35 -5.11 5.11 10.97
C THR A 35 -4.00 5.94 10.34
N PHE A 36 -4.04 7.27 10.50
CA PHE A 36 -3.02 8.18 9.99
C PHE A 36 -1.66 7.92 10.64
N ILE A 37 -1.58 7.81 11.97
CA ILE A 37 -0.35 7.52 12.71
C ILE A 37 0.21 6.14 12.33
N VAL A 38 -0.64 5.12 12.18
CA VAL A 38 -0.20 3.78 11.76
C VAL A 38 0.35 3.85 10.34
N VAL A 39 -0.34 4.47 9.39
CA VAL A 39 0.13 4.63 8.00
C VAL A 39 1.44 5.44 7.96
N TYR A 40 1.51 6.59 8.64
CA TYR A 40 2.71 7.43 8.69
C TYR A 40 3.89 6.73 9.38
N ARG A 41 3.67 6.01 10.49
CA ARG A 41 4.74 5.22 11.14
C ARG A 41 5.22 4.08 10.25
N THR A 42 4.32 3.44 9.50
CA THR A 42 4.67 2.36 8.55
C THR A 42 5.53 2.92 7.42
N VAL A 43 5.10 4.02 6.77
CA VAL A 43 5.86 4.69 5.70
C VAL A 43 7.21 5.21 6.21
N ALA A 44 7.25 5.87 7.36
CA ALA A 44 8.49 6.38 7.95
C ALA A 44 9.46 5.26 8.38
N ALA A 45 8.95 4.06 8.69
CA ALA A 45 9.79 2.89 8.96
C ALA A 45 10.44 2.35 7.67
N VAL A 46 9.68 2.26 6.57
CA VAL A 46 10.22 1.90 5.25
C VAL A 46 11.29 2.89 4.80
N GLU A 47 11.10 4.19 5.03
CA GLU A 47 12.08 5.21 4.65
C GLU A 47 13.38 5.15 5.48
N ARG A 48 13.30 4.83 6.78
CA ARG A 48 14.47 4.77 7.67
C ARG A 48 15.27 3.48 7.57
N ARG A 49 14.61 2.33 7.37
CA ARG A 49 15.27 1.01 7.32
C ARG A 49 15.44 0.45 5.91
N GLY A 50 14.68 0.99 4.96
CA GLY A 50 14.69 0.55 3.58
C GLY A 50 13.94 -0.75 3.28
N GLU A 51 13.31 -1.34 4.30
CA GLU A 51 12.58 -2.59 4.18
C GLU A 51 11.18 -2.35 3.62
N MET A 52 10.85 -3.04 2.53
CA MET A 52 9.49 -3.05 1.99
C MET A 52 8.57 -3.81 2.95
N ILE A 53 7.39 -3.27 3.22
CA ILE A 53 6.40 -3.91 4.09
C ILE A 53 5.34 -4.57 3.23
N VAL A 54 5.03 -5.83 3.53
CA VAL A 54 3.96 -6.60 2.89
C VAL A 54 3.17 -7.28 3.99
N ARG A 55 1.86 -7.00 4.09
CA ARG A 55 1.00 -7.57 5.13
C ARG A 55 -0.44 -7.69 4.69
N ILE A 56 -1.16 -8.65 5.29
CA ILE A 56 -2.61 -8.71 5.18
C ILE A 56 -3.22 -7.55 5.97
N LEU A 57 -4.19 -6.88 5.37
CA LEU A 57 -4.94 -5.78 5.95
C LEU A 57 -6.41 -6.20 6.12
N GLU A 58 -6.97 -5.95 7.29
CA GLU A 58 -8.40 -6.16 7.51
C GLU A 58 -9.21 -4.97 6.99
N LEU A 59 -10.46 -5.21 6.58
CA LEU A 59 -11.39 -4.18 6.10
C LEU A 59 -11.49 -2.96 7.04
N ARG A 60 -11.47 -3.21 8.36
CA ARG A 60 -11.56 -2.15 9.38
C ARG A 60 -10.35 -1.19 9.39
N GLN A 61 -9.24 -1.56 8.76
CA GLN A 61 -7.98 -0.80 8.76
C GLN A 61 -7.80 0.10 7.52
N ILE A 62 -8.67 0.00 6.50
CA ILE A 62 -8.54 0.75 5.23
C ILE A 62 -9.05 2.21 5.34
N GLY A 63 -9.73 2.53 6.45
CA GLY A 63 -10.41 3.82 6.67
C GLY A 63 -11.84 3.82 6.12
N ARG A 64 -12.77 4.49 6.82
CA ARG A 64 -14.23 4.41 6.56
C ARG A 64 -14.61 4.61 5.10
N ASN A 65 -14.05 5.62 4.43
CA ASN A 65 -14.41 5.97 3.04
C ASN A 65 -14.04 4.89 2.02
N ASN A 66 -13.10 4.01 2.36
CA ASN A 66 -12.62 2.96 1.48
C ASN A 66 -13.30 1.62 1.73
N VAL A 67 -14.08 1.50 2.82
CA VAL A 67 -14.70 0.23 3.22
C VAL A 67 -15.73 -0.22 2.20
N GLU A 68 -16.60 0.66 1.73
CA GLU A 68 -17.62 0.34 0.72
C GLU A 68 -16.99 -0.14 -0.59
N ALA A 69 -15.95 0.56 -1.05
CA ALA A 69 -15.23 0.18 -2.25
C ALA A 69 -14.48 -1.16 -2.09
N ALA A 70 -13.97 -1.47 -0.90
CA ALA A 70 -13.34 -2.76 -0.64
C ALA A 70 -14.38 -3.89 -0.51
N LYS A 71 -15.51 -3.66 0.18
CA LYS A 71 -16.59 -4.63 0.42
C LYS A 71 -17.06 -5.31 -0.86
N LYS A 72 -17.19 -4.58 -1.97
CA LYS A 72 -17.62 -5.14 -3.26
C LYS A 72 -16.71 -6.28 -3.75
N PHE A 73 -15.41 -6.23 -3.43
CA PHE A 73 -14.46 -7.29 -3.78
C PHE A 73 -14.54 -8.47 -2.81
N PHE A 74 -14.75 -8.22 -1.52
CA PHE A 74 -14.96 -9.29 -0.54
C PHE A 74 -16.23 -10.11 -0.80
N GLN A 75 -17.23 -9.52 -1.45
CA GLN A 75 -18.43 -10.24 -1.93
C GLN A 75 -18.12 -11.27 -3.04
N LEU A 76 -16.95 -11.21 -3.68
CA LEU A 76 -16.51 -12.20 -4.69
C LEU A 76 -15.91 -13.46 -4.04
N GLN A 77 -15.90 -13.56 -2.71
CA GLN A 77 -15.57 -14.79 -2.02
C GLN A 77 -16.63 -15.86 -2.30
N ASP A 78 -16.18 -17.09 -2.54
CA ASP A 78 -17.05 -18.24 -2.81
C ASP A 78 -16.57 -19.50 -2.07
N SER A 79 -17.19 -20.65 -2.32
CA SER A 79 -16.80 -21.92 -1.68
C SER A 79 -15.38 -22.39 -2.05
N ARG A 80 -14.85 -21.94 -3.19
CA ARG A 80 -13.53 -22.31 -3.75
C ARG A 80 -12.49 -21.22 -3.62
N HIS A 81 -12.88 -19.96 -3.36
CA HIS A 81 -11.97 -18.83 -3.32
C HIS A 81 -12.15 -17.97 -2.07
N ILE A 82 -11.04 -17.48 -1.54
CA ILE A 82 -10.99 -16.40 -0.55
C ILE A 82 -10.51 -15.12 -1.22
N VAL A 83 -10.97 -13.99 -0.73
CA VAL A 83 -10.53 -12.66 -1.15
C VAL A 83 -9.81 -12.04 0.03
N GLN A 84 -8.60 -11.58 -0.20
CA GLN A 84 -7.77 -10.94 0.80
C GLN A 84 -7.40 -9.54 0.34
N LEU A 85 -7.08 -8.69 1.30
CA LEU A 85 -6.48 -7.40 1.04
C LEU A 85 -5.04 -7.42 1.54
N VAL A 86 -4.11 -7.15 0.63
CA VAL A 86 -2.68 -7.10 0.92
C VAL A 86 -2.20 -5.66 0.75
N GLU A 87 -1.62 -5.12 1.81
CA GLU A 87 -0.94 -3.83 1.78
C GLU A 87 0.54 -4.04 1.47
N ILE A 88 1.04 -3.32 0.47
CA ILE A 88 2.46 -3.22 0.16
C ILE A 88 2.90 -1.76 0.30
N VAL A 89 3.96 -1.52 1.07
CA VAL A 89 4.59 -0.20 1.20
C VAL A 89 6.05 -0.32 0.77
N LYS A 90 6.41 0.39 -0.30
CA LYS A 90 7.74 0.36 -0.92
C LYS A 90 8.41 1.73 -0.97
N ARG A 91 9.74 1.73 -1.11
CA ARG A 91 10.51 2.93 -1.43
C ARG A 91 10.27 3.38 -2.88
N PRO A 92 10.50 4.67 -3.20
CA PRO A 92 10.62 5.12 -4.58
C PRO A 92 11.64 4.29 -5.35
N GLY A 93 11.31 3.88 -6.57
CA GLY A 93 12.21 3.10 -7.43
C GLY A 93 12.45 1.65 -6.98
N GLN A 94 11.95 1.22 -5.82
CA GLN A 94 12.07 -0.17 -5.39
C GLN A 94 11.11 -1.06 -6.18
N THR A 95 11.63 -2.14 -6.75
CA THR A 95 10.80 -3.13 -7.44
C THR A 95 10.03 -3.99 -6.44
N LEU A 96 8.83 -4.43 -6.81
CA LEU A 96 8.00 -5.29 -5.96
C LEU A 96 8.52 -6.74 -5.89
N GLY A 97 9.27 -7.19 -6.91
CA GLY A 97 9.59 -8.60 -7.08
C GLY A 97 8.36 -9.44 -7.44
N LEU A 98 7.33 -8.81 -8.02
CA LEU A 98 6.07 -9.46 -8.40
C LEU A 98 5.92 -9.39 -9.93
N TYR A 99 5.64 -10.53 -10.55
CA TYR A 99 5.37 -10.64 -11.98
C TYR A 99 3.91 -10.97 -12.19
N ILE A 100 3.27 -10.27 -13.13
CA ILE A 100 1.88 -10.45 -13.47
C ILE A 100 1.73 -10.88 -14.93
N ARG A 101 0.61 -11.50 -15.25
CA ARG A 101 0.22 -11.87 -16.61
C ARG A 101 -1.28 -11.77 -16.78
N GLU A 102 -1.72 -11.74 -18.03
CA GLU A 102 -3.12 -11.87 -18.38
C GLU A 102 -3.57 -13.34 -18.36
N GLY A 103 -4.80 -13.58 -17.91
CA GLY A 103 -5.40 -14.91 -17.81
C GLY A 103 -4.80 -15.79 -16.72
N ASP A 104 -5.39 -16.97 -16.50
CA ASP A 104 -4.95 -17.94 -15.49
C ASP A 104 -3.93 -18.97 -16.03
N GLY A 105 -3.58 -18.86 -17.31
CA GLY A 105 -2.54 -19.69 -17.94
C GLY A 105 -3.05 -21.06 -18.35
N GLY A 106 -4.35 -21.28 -18.17
CA GLY A 106 -5.09 -22.41 -18.68
C GLY A 106 -6.30 -21.91 -19.47
N ALA A 107 -7.50 -22.18 -18.94
CA ALA A 107 -8.74 -21.97 -19.67
C ALA A 107 -9.23 -20.51 -19.65
N ARG A 108 -8.80 -19.70 -18.67
CA ARG A 108 -9.29 -18.34 -18.52
C ARG A 108 -8.31 -17.37 -19.13
N ALA A 109 -8.72 -16.71 -20.22
CA ALA A 109 -7.90 -15.72 -20.92
C ALA A 109 -7.97 -14.31 -20.30
N ASP A 110 -9.02 -14.00 -19.51
CA ASP A 110 -9.21 -12.69 -18.91
C ASP A 110 -8.72 -12.61 -17.46
N GLY A 111 -8.50 -11.38 -16.98
CA GLY A 111 -8.06 -11.10 -15.61
C GLY A 111 -6.55 -11.03 -15.46
N VAL A 112 -6.09 -10.58 -14.28
CA VAL A 112 -4.67 -10.36 -14.00
C VAL A 112 -4.22 -11.30 -12.91
N PHE A 113 -3.17 -12.09 -13.17
CA PHE A 113 -2.72 -13.14 -12.28
C PHE A 113 -1.24 -13.01 -11.96
N ILE A 114 -0.86 -13.38 -10.74
CA ILE A 114 0.53 -13.46 -10.32
C ILE A 114 1.16 -14.67 -11.01
N SER A 115 2.10 -14.41 -11.92
CA SER A 115 2.78 -15.44 -12.70
C SER A 115 4.04 -15.95 -12.00
N ARG A 116 4.73 -15.07 -11.28
CA ARG A 116 5.96 -15.38 -10.57
C ARG A 116 6.18 -14.41 -9.43
N ILE A 117 6.87 -14.88 -8.40
CA ILE A 117 7.39 -14.04 -7.30
C ILE A 117 8.91 -14.21 -7.29
N ALA A 118 9.64 -13.11 -7.26
CA ALA A 118 11.10 -13.12 -7.15
C ALA A 118 11.49 -13.72 -5.79
N LEU A 119 12.39 -14.70 -5.82
CA LEU A 119 12.91 -15.34 -4.62
C LEU A 119 13.55 -14.29 -3.70
N GLU A 120 13.42 -14.48 -2.39
CA GLU A 120 13.98 -13.60 -1.35
C GLU A 120 13.46 -12.14 -1.36
N SER A 121 12.54 -11.79 -2.26
CA SER A 121 11.85 -10.50 -2.22
C SER A 121 10.99 -10.37 -0.96
N ALA A 122 10.68 -9.14 -0.53
CA ALA A 122 9.81 -8.95 0.63
C ALA A 122 8.39 -9.53 0.38
N VAL A 123 7.93 -9.57 -0.88
CA VAL A 123 6.69 -10.25 -1.24
C VAL A 123 6.81 -11.76 -1.00
N TYR A 124 7.90 -12.39 -1.46
CA TYR A 124 8.17 -13.81 -1.23
C TYR A 124 8.23 -14.14 0.27
N ASN A 125 9.04 -13.40 1.03
CA ASN A 125 9.26 -13.65 2.46
C ASN A 125 8.00 -13.43 3.30
N SER A 126 7.09 -12.56 2.86
CA SER A 126 5.83 -12.31 3.57
C SER A 126 4.84 -13.47 3.52
N GLY A 127 4.91 -14.30 2.46
CA GLY A 127 3.92 -15.35 2.18
C GLY A 127 2.48 -14.86 1.97
N CYS A 128 2.23 -13.55 1.91
CA CYS A 128 0.90 -12.96 1.78
C CYS A 128 0.31 -13.12 0.38
N LEU A 129 1.18 -13.24 -0.63
CA LEU A 129 0.82 -13.43 -2.04
C LEU A 129 1.46 -14.69 -2.56
N LYS A 130 0.78 -15.36 -3.51
CA LYS A 130 1.23 -16.61 -4.12
C LYS A 130 1.07 -16.56 -5.63
N VAL A 131 1.88 -17.39 -6.31
CA VAL A 131 1.70 -17.64 -7.74
C VAL A 131 0.33 -18.26 -7.99
N GLY A 132 -0.39 -17.75 -8.98
CA GLY A 132 -1.76 -18.13 -9.31
C GLY A 132 -2.85 -17.30 -8.62
N ASP A 133 -2.50 -16.41 -7.69
CA ASP A 133 -3.46 -15.45 -7.15
C ASP A 133 -3.92 -14.49 -8.25
N GLU A 134 -5.21 -14.20 -8.28
CA GLU A 134 -5.78 -13.19 -9.18
C GLU A 134 -5.83 -11.83 -8.47
N ILE A 135 -5.34 -10.78 -9.13
CA ILE A 135 -5.46 -9.40 -8.68
C ILE A 135 -6.79 -8.85 -9.18
N LEU A 136 -7.72 -8.64 -8.25
CA LEU A 136 -9.04 -8.08 -8.55
C LEU A 136 -8.98 -6.56 -8.61
N ALA A 137 -8.17 -5.93 -7.75
CA ALA A 137 -8.07 -4.49 -7.65
C ALA A 137 -6.72 -4.01 -7.15
N VAL A 138 -6.33 -2.81 -7.58
CA VAL A 138 -5.16 -2.07 -7.09
C VAL A 138 -5.66 -0.73 -6.57
N ASN A 139 -5.39 -0.43 -5.30
CA ASN A 139 -5.88 0.78 -4.63
C ASN A 139 -7.40 0.98 -4.81
N LEU A 140 -8.15 -0.13 -4.73
CA LEU A 140 -9.62 -0.20 -4.83
C LEU A 140 -10.19 0.09 -6.24
N VAL A 141 -9.32 0.31 -7.22
CA VAL A 141 -9.68 0.37 -8.65
C VAL A 141 -9.69 -1.06 -9.19
N ASP A 142 -10.80 -1.46 -9.82
CA ASP A 142 -10.94 -2.79 -10.42
C ASP A 142 -10.05 -2.91 -11.66
N VAL A 143 -9.22 -3.94 -11.70
CA VAL A 143 -8.21 -4.14 -12.76
C VAL A 143 -8.50 -5.34 -13.66
N ARG A 144 -9.58 -6.08 -13.41
CA ARG A 144 -9.85 -7.37 -14.08
C ARG A 144 -10.06 -7.26 -15.60
N ARG A 145 -10.41 -6.06 -16.07
CA ARG A 145 -10.65 -5.73 -17.48
C ARG A 145 -9.71 -4.65 -18.01
N MET A 146 -8.68 -4.30 -17.25
CA MET A 146 -7.67 -3.33 -17.69
C MET A 146 -6.58 -4.03 -18.49
N SER A 147 -5.90 -3.29 -19.37
CA SER A 147 -4.73 -3.80 -20.08
C SER A 147 -3.60 -4.08 -19.08
N LEU A 148 -2.74 -5.06 -19.40
CA LEU A 148 -1.62 -5.39 -18.52
C LEU A 148 -0.68 -4.20 -18.30
N ASP A 149 -0.46 -3.39 -19.34
CA ASP A 149 0.39 -2.19 -19.28
C ASP A 149 -0.17 -1.15 -18.30
N ASP A 150 -1.48 -0.88 -18.34
CA ASP A 150 -2.11 0.03 -17.39
C ASP A 150 -1.98 -0.49 -15.95
N VAL A 151 -2.13 -1.81 -15.76
CA VAL A 151 -2.01 -2.43 -14.44
C VAL A 151 -0.58 -2.33 -13.91
N VAL A 152 0.43 -2.52 -14.77
CA VAL A 152 1.84 -2.31 -14.42
C VAL A 152 2.08 -0.86 -14.00
N ILE A 153 1.52 0.12 -14.72
CA ILE A 153 1.66 1.55 -14.41
C ILE A 153 1.06 1.88 -13.04
N ILE A 154 -0.19 1.49 -12.78
CA ILE A 154 -0.88 1.80 -11.52
C ILE A 154 -0.27 1.08 -10.31
N MET A 155 0.42 -0.05 -10.52
CA MET A 155 1.17 -0.75 -9.47
C MET A 155 2.56 -0.13 -9.24
N SER A 156 3.18 0.44 -10.27
CA SER A 156 4.56 0.93 -10.19
C SER A 156 4.67 2.31 -9.55
N ILE A 157 3.70 3.20 -9.77
CA ILE A 157 3.77 4.60 -9.32
C ILE A 157 3.58 4.76 -7.80
N PRO A 158 2.53 4.20 -7.16
CA PRO A 158 2.26 4.47 -5.74
C PRO A 158 3.33 3.87 -4.82
N ARG A 159 3.65 4.56 -3.71
CA ARG A 159 4.47 3.99 -2.62
C ARG A 159 3.70 2.97 -1.79
N ARG A 160 2.40 3.23 -1.58
CA ARG A 160 1.48 2.36 -0.85
C ARG A 160 0.49 1.77 -1.84
N LEU A 161 0.45 0.44 -1.89
CA LEU A 161 -0.46 -0.35 -2.73
C LEU A 161 -1.39 -1.14 -1.83
N LEU A 162 -2.66 -1.18 -2.20
CA LEU A 162 -3.68 -2.04 -1.63
C LEU A 162 -4.16 -2.99 -2.72
N LEU A 163 -3.72 -4.24 -2.64
CA LEU A 163 -4.09 -5.28 -3.61
C LEU A 163 -5.25 -6.08 -3.03
N CYS A 164 -6.40 -6.06 -3.71
CA CYS A 164 -7.45 -7.05 -3.46
C CYS A 164 -7.14 -8.28 -4.30
N THR A 165 -6.81 -9.40 -3.67
CA THR A 165 -6.46 -10.64 -4.37
C THR A 165 -7.47 -11.74 -4.09
N ARG A 166 -7.67 -12.61 -5.09
CA ARG A 166 -8.46 -13.83 -4.98
C ARG A 166 -7.54 -15.03 -5.00
N GLN A 167 -7.61 -15.85 -3.95
CA GLN A 167 -6.81 -17.06 -3.78
C GLN A 167 -7.71 -18.30 -3.75
N ARG A 168 -7.28 -19.40 -4.36
CA ARG A 168 -7.98 -20.69 -4.26
C ARG A 168 -7.84 -21.28 -2.86
N LYS A 169 -8.97 -21.66 -2.25
CA LYS A 169 -9.05 -22.42 -1.00
C LYS A 169 -8.43 -23.80 -1.21
N GLY A 170 -7.58 -24.22 -0.28
CA GLY A 170 -7.00 -25.57 -0.29
C GLY A 170 -5.77 -25.77 -1.18
N MET A 171 -5.33 -24.76 -1.94
CA MET A 171 -4.04 -24.83 -2.66
C MET A 171 -2.89 -24.62 -1.67
N ARG A 172 -2.56 -25.65 -0.88
CA ARG A 172 -1.31 -25.74 -0.13
C ARG A 172 -0.23 -26.16 -1.12
N ASN A 173 0.65 -25.21 -1.47
CA ASN A 173 1.97 -25.41 -2.06
C ASN A 173 2.01 -26.47 -3.19
N GLY A 174 1.55 -26.12 -4.38
CA GLY A 174 1.69 -26.96 -5.57
C GLY A 174 2.64 -26.30 -6.55
N TYR A 175 3.84 -26.86 -6.69
CA TYR A 175 4.74 -26.64 -7.81
C TYR A 175 3.95 -26.79 -9.12
N TRP A 176 4.12 -25.83 -10.03
CA TRP A 176 3.76 -26.00 -11.44
C TRP A 176 4.96 -26.60 -12.18
#